data_AF-A0AA42TCZ5-F1
#
_entry.id   AF-A0AA42TCZ5-F1
#
_cell.length_a   1.000
_cell.length_b   1.000
_cell.length_c   1.000
_cell.angle_alpha   90.00
_cell.angle_beta   90.00
_cell.angle_gamma   90.00
#
_symmetry.space_group_name_H-M   'P 1'
#
loop_
_entity.id
_entity.type
_entity.pdbx_description
1 polymer ?
#
loop_
_entity_poly.entity_id
_entity_poly.type
_entity_poly.pdbx_seq_one_letter_code
_entity_poly.pdbx_strand_id
1 'polypeptide(L)'
;MRLVSLKIEGRSPSGWSSDTLYFGERVTQLFGKNGCGKTPLVQSIVYALGYKVDFRDELVAHCESVVLEVASDTRKFSIRRRFHGQFSVSVWEVDSAPVEFLNEREYSAFLLSLWGVEDPVVTTVGSVATHMYSAQILPIFYLDQDRGYSEDYFSASKFVKDQYSEVMRLLFGLSPKNPFDKRRERIGLKDRLEQLDRGVLRLQTSISDLGADLGAPRRSVDELDRELRQAIERLNALRESGGSTQELEVELDARIAALAARERELSRERAATEARIRGFSQIRNEIEVEADTLYMNEEARRVFASFDSICSKEGCGLFVRSSESYGKSLLYLKDQIKDLEATNRVHLRRIDSIDEELGSITQQLAALRAERSEAAGKSNVNSLVEAVAGLTEAVISLRRAKGIEEELTRVEALYVERLHERDSLQIRLSDLEGNRGAADLDALRVRNSLAERIKHWLVVLGTSNVDLQVQVDTDFGVTFGGQRISKFRGSTLTRVVLSIRTAAFDLLARKAGRLPRFLILDTPRQQDISREDLARYIAELQMLAGEWESQVVYSTTNHRYDLGEGDKEWQPRFPGENHDMFLGLDVN
;
A
#
# COMPACT_ATOMS: atom_id res chain seq x y z
N MET A 1 -17.27 25.14 -8.67
CA MET A 1 -18.49 25.74 -8.05
C MET A 1 -18.21 27.14 -7.53
N ARG A 2 -19.10 28.11 -7.76
CA ARG A 2 -19.05 29.52 -7.29
C ARG A 2 -20.30 29.86 -6.46
N LEU A 3 -20.19 30.82 -5.55
CA LEU A 3 -21.27 31.35 -4.73
C LEU A 3 -21.98 32.51 -5.46
N VAL A 4 -23.32 32.54 -5.44
CA VAL A 4 -24.14 33.53 -6.16
C VAL A 4 -24.85 34.47 -5.18
N SER A 5 -25.66 33.92 -4.28
CA SER A 5 -26.37 34.70 -3.26
C SER A 5 -26.59 33.90 -1.97
N LEU A 6 -26.81 34.62 -0.87
CA LEU A 6 -27.17 34.08 0.44
C LEU A 6 -28.40 34.83 0.97
N LYS A 7 -29.36 34.09 1.52
CA LYS A 7 -30.50 34.65 2.25
C LYS A 7 -30.79 33.83 3.49
N ILE A 8 -30.98 34.49 4.63
CA ILE A 8 -31.53 33.88 5.84
C ILE A 8 -33.01 34.24 5.92
N GLU A 9 -33.86 33.23 6.07
CA GLU A 9 -35.31 33.38 6.17
C GLU A 9 -35.73 33.35 7.64
N GLY A 10 -36.55 34.31 8.05
CA GLY A 10 -37.10 34.37 9.40
C GLY A 10 -38.25 33.39 9.59
N ARG A 11 -38.46 32.95 10.84
CA ARG A 11 -39.68 32.26 11.25
C ARG A 11 -40.86 33.24 11.30
N SER A 12 -41.85 33.06 10.43
CA SER A 12 -43.07 33.89 10.48
C SER A 12 -43.80 33.73 11.83
N PRO A 13 -44.42 34.80 12.38
CA PRO A 13 -44.55 36.16 11.83
C PRO A 13 -43.51 37.18 12.34
N SER A 14 -42.60 36.82 13.25
CA SER A 14 -41.68 37.77 13.92
C SER A 14 -40.24 37.25 14.00
N GLY A 15 -39.81 36.57 12.96
CA GLY A 15 -38.47 36.00 12.85
C GLY A 15 -37.47 36.99 12.27
N TRP A 16 -36.19 36.67 12.39
CA TRP A 16 -35.12 37.47 11.81
C TRP A 16 -34.78 36.98 10.42
N SER A 17 -34.78 37.88 9.44
CA SER A 17 -34.35 37.60 8.07
C SER A 17 -33.17 38.49 7.68
N SER A 18 -32.51 38.12 6.59
CA SER A 18 -31.56 38.97 5.90
C SER A 18 -32.14 39.46 4.57
N ASP A 19 -31.61 40.57 4.06
CA ASP A 19 -31.68 40.88 2.63
C ASP A 19 -31.10 39.72 1.80
N THR A 20 -31.38 39.70 0.51
CA THR A 20 -30.65 38.81 -0.42
C THR A 20 -29.26 39.39 -0.65
N LEU A 21 -28.24 38.70 -0.12
CA LEU A 21 -26.85 39.13 -0.13
C LEU A 21 -26.12 38.48 -1.32
N TYR A 22 -25.74 39.29 -2.30
CA TYR A 22 -25.04 38.80 -3.50
C TYR A 22 -23.54 38.77 -3.30
N PHE A 23 -22.90 37.66 -3.67
CA PHE A 23 -21.44 37.56 -3.64
C PHE A 23 -20.82 38.36 -4.78
N GLY A 24 -19.64 38.92 -4.51
CA GLY A 24 -18.79 39.52 -5.54
C GLY A 24 -18.18 38.44 -6.44
N GLU A 25 -17.80 38.86 -7.64
CA GLU A 25 -17.16 37.97 -8.62
C GLU A 25 -15.78 37.52 -8.14
N ARG A 26 -15.05 38.40 -7.44
CA ARG A 26 -13.71 38.14 -6.89
C ARG A 26 -13.71 38.24 -5.37
N VAL A 27 -14.09 39.39 -4.81
CA VAL A 27 -14.04 39.63 -3.37
C VAL A 27 -15.41 40.01 -2.81
N THR A 28 -15.77 39.41 -1.68
CA THR A 28 -16.93 39.77 -0.85
C THR A 28 -16.46 40.11 0.55
N GLN A 29 -16.60 41.37 0.94
CA GLN A 29 -16.25 41.85 2.27
C GLN A 29 -17.51 42.01 3.14
N LEU A 30 -17.50 41.42 4.34
CA LEU A 30 -18.50 41.70 5.38
C LEU A 30 -17.90 42.71 6.36
N PHE A 31 -18.32 43.98 6.25
CA PHE A 31 -17.84 45.07 7.10
C PHE A 31 -18.91 45.53 8.08
N GLY A 32 -18.56 45.60 9.36
CA GLY A 32 -19.47 46.09 10.40
C GLY A 32 -18.90 45.93 11.80
N LYS A 33 -19.49 46.60 12.79
CA LYS A 33 -19.03 46.56 14.20
C LYS A 33 -19.10 45.15 14.80
N ASN A 34 -18.32 44.89 15.84
CA ASN A 34 -18.42 43.62 16.58
C ASN A 34 -19.83 43.46 17.16
N GLY A 35 -20.41 42.26 17.03
CA GLY A 35 -21.78 42.00 17.48
C GLY A 35 -22.87 42.16 16.40
N CYS A 36 -22.58 42.70 15.21
CA CYS A 36 -23.62 42.93 14.19
C CYS A 36 -24.13 41.69 13.44
N GLY A 37 -23.64 40.49 13.76
CA GLY A 37 -24.09 39.23 13.11
C GLY A 37 -23.25 38.74 11.92
N LYS A 38 -21.99 39.19 11.76
CA LYS A 38 -21.08 38.72 10.69
C LYS A 38 -20.80 37.20 10.75
N THR A 39 -20.34 36.71 11.90
CA THR A 39 -19.95 35.30 12.10
C THR A 39 -21.11 34.34 11.77
N PRO A 40 -22.35 34.56 12.26
CA PRO A 40 -23.49 33.74 11.84
C PRO A 40 -23.78 33.74 10.33
N LEU A 41 -23.62 34.87 9.64
CA LEU A 41 -23.79 34.94 8.19
C LEU A 41 -22.73 34.09 7.46
N VAL A 42 -21.46 34.25 7.83
CA VAL A 42 -20.37 33.47 7.22
C VAL A 42 -20.55 31.98 7.47
N GLN A 43 -20.88 31.61 8.71
CA GLN A 43 -21.18 30.24 9.09
C GLN A 43 -22.39 29.66 8.33
N SER A 44 -23.39 30.48 8.00
CA SER A 44 -24.56 30.06 7.24
C SER A 44 -24.21 29.59 5.81
N ILE A 45 -23.15 30.14 5.21
CA ILE A 45 -22.66 29.71 3.89
C ILE A 45 -22.21 28.25 3.96
N VAL A 46 -21.30 27.93 4.89
CA VAL A 46 -20.75 26.57 5.03
C VAL A 46 -21.77 25.61 5.63
N TYR A 47 -22.69 26.12 6.45
CA TYR A 47 -23.83 25.35 6.94
C TYR A 47 -24.71 24.88 5.79
N ALA A 48 -25.06 25.74 4.84
CA ALA A 48 -25.80 25.30 3.65
C ALA A 48 -25.03 24.21 2.88
N LEU A 49 -23.70 24.25 2.85
CA LEU A 49 -22.84 23.26 2.20
C LEU A 49 -22.57 21.98 3.03
N GLY A 50 -23.29 21.78 4.13
CA GLY A 50 -23.23 20.54 4.92
C GLY A 50 -22.26 20.60 6.11
N TYR A 51 -21.54 21.70 6.33
CA TYR A 51 -20.75 21.87 7.54
C TYR A 51 -21.67 21.89 8.78
N LYS A 52 -21.22 21.30 9.88
CA LYS A 52 -21.93 21.37 11.15
C LYS A 52 -21.55 22.67 11.86
N VAL A 53 -22.55 23.48 12.18
CA VAL A 53 -22.39 24.71 12.95
C VAL A 53 -23.36 24.66 14.13
N ASP A 54 -22.86 24.92 15.33
CA ASP A 54 -23.66 25.07 16.53
C ASP A 54 -24.02 26.56 16.67
N PHE A 55 -25.15 26.98 16.08
CA PHE A 55 -25.64 28.36 16.16
C PHE A 55 -26.17 28.66 17.58
N ARG A 56 -26.18 29.95 17.94
CA ARG A 56 -26.80 30.42 19.19
C ARG A 56 -28.31 30.16 19.18
N ASP A 57 -28.87 29.86 20.35
CA ASP A 57 -30.29 29.53 20.53
C ASP A 57 -31.22 30.61 19.97
N GLU A 58 -30.89 31.88 20.12
CA GLU A 58 -31.66 33.01 19.56
C GLU A 58 -31.80 32.93 18.04
N LEU A 59 -30.72 32.58 17.33
CA LEU A 59 -30.75 32.44 15.88
C LEU A 59 -31.64 31.25 15.48
N VAL A 60 -31.51 30.12 16.16
CA VAL A 60 -32.32 28.92 15.91
C VAL A 60 -33.80 29.16 16.25
N ALA A 61 -34.08 30.01 17.25
CA ALA A 61 -35.44 30.36 17.64
C ALA A 61 -36.11 31.29 16.62
N HIS A 62 -35.38 32.26 16.05
CA HIS A 62 -35.92 33.31 15.19
C HIS A 62 -35.76 33.06 13.68
N CYS A 63 -34.84 32.20 13.24
CA CYS A 63 -34.58 31.91 11.83
C CYS A 63 -35.13 30.53 11.44
N GLU A 64 -35.71 30.44 10.25
CA GLU A 64 -36.29 29.20 9.71
C GLU A 64 -35.24 28.40 8.93
N SER A 65 -34.65 29.03 7.91
CA SER A 65 -33.69 28.38 7.02
C SER A 65 -32.69 29.35 6.42
N VAL A 66 -31.57 28.82 5.95
CA VAL A 66 -30.67 29.49 5.02
C VAL A 66 -30.94 29.00 3.62
N VAL A 67 -30.92 29.92 2.66
CA VAL A 67 -30.94 29.66 1.22
C VAL A 67 -29.62 30.15 0.63
N LEU A 68 -28.83 29.24 0.06
CA LEU A 68 -27.60 29.52 -0.64
C LEU A 68 -27.76 29.18 -2.12
N GLU A 69 -27.52 30.16 -2.98
CA GLU A 69 -27.45 29.94 -4.43
C GLU A 69 -25.99 29.74 -4.86
N VAL A 70 -25.76 28.67 -5.62
CA VAL A 70 -24.44 28.32 -6.16
C VAL A 70 -24.54 28.07 -7.66
N ALA A 71 -23.44 28.36 -8.36
CA ALA A 71 -23.28 28.05 -9.77
C ALA A 71 -22.18 27.00 -9.96
N SER A 72 -22.44 25.97 -10.76
CA SER A 72 -21.43 25.00 -11.18
C SER A 72 -21.59 24.74 -12.66
N ASP A 73 -20.51 24.94 -13.43
CA ASP A 73 -20.54 25.00 -14.89
C ASP A 73 -21.61 25.99 -15.40
N THR A 74 -22.59 25.51 -16.19
CA THR A 74 -23.71 26.30 -16.71
C THR A 74 -24.99 26.21 -15.84
N ARG A 75 -24.94 25.46 -14.74
CA ARG A 75 -26.12 25.15 -13.91
C ARG A 75 -26.12 25.98 -12.63
N LYS A 76 -27.31 26.39 -12.20
CA LYS A 76 -27.54 27.13 -10.95
C LYS A 76 -28.39 26.31 -10.01
N PHE A 77 -27.95 26.19 -8.77
CA PHE A 77 -28.63 25.43 -7.73
C PHE A 77 -28.97 26.34 -6.56
N SER A 78 -30.17 26.20 -6.03
CA SER A 78 -30.60 26.80 -4.77
C SER A 78 -30.64 25.71 -3.71
N ILE A 79 -29.89 25.92 -2.63
CA ILE A 79 -29.75 25.00 -1.50
C ILE A 79 -30.45 25.63 -0.29
N ARG A 80 -31.51 25.01 0.20
CA ARG A 80 -32.20 25.42 1.43
C ARG A 80 -31.94 24.43 2.55
N ARG A 81 -31.42 24.91 3.68
CA ARG A 81 -31.21 24.11 4.89
C ARG A 81 -31.89 24.77 6.08
N ARG A 82 -32.71 24.02 6.81
CA ARG A 82 -33.37 24.50 8.04
C ARG A 82 -32.36 24.56 9.19
N PHE A 83 -32.50 25.55 10.07
CA PHE A 83 -31.67 25.68 11.28
C PHE A 83 -32.08 24.73 12.41
N HIS A 84 -33.27 24.14 12.32
CA HIS A 84 -33.91 23.37 13.38
C HIS A 84 -34.48 22.05 12.84
N GLY A 85 -34.78 21.14 13.76
CA GLY A 85 -35.32 19.82 13.45
C GLY A 85 -34.24 18.80 13.05
N GLN A 86 -34.70 17.69 12.45
CA GLN A 86 -33.79 16.69 11.88
C GLN A 86 -33.09 17.24 10.63
N PHE A 87 -31.98 16.61 10.25
CA PHE A 87 -31.24 17.00 9.05
C PHE A 87 -32.15 16.93 7.82
N SER A 88 -32.42 18.07 7.19
CA SER A 88 -33.12 18.17 5.91
C SER A 88 -32.51 19.31 5.10
N VAL A 89 -32.15 18.98 3.86
CA VAL A 89 -31.67 19.95 2.86
C VAL A 89 -32.47 19.76 1.60
N SER A 90 -33.08 20.82 1.09
CA SER A 90 -33.75 20.82 -0.21
C SER A 90 -32.86 21.50 -1.23
N VAL A 91 -32.64 20.86 -2.37
CA VAL A 91 -31.87 21.42 -3.48
C VAL A 91 -32.74 21.43 -4.73
N TRP A 92 -32.78 22.55 -5.45
CA TRP A 92 -33.44 22.62 -6.74
C TRP A 92 -32.59 23.40 -7.74
N GLU A 93 -32.68 22.99 -8.99
CA GLU A 93 -32.22 23.78 -10.13
C GLU A 93 -33.38 24.65 -10.63
N VAL A 94 -33.05 25.75 -11.31
CA VAL A 94 -34.05 26.58 -11.99
C VAL A 94 -34.92 25.68 -12.88
N ASP A 95 -36.24 25.77 -12.74
CA ASP A 95 -37.25 24.98 -13.46
C ASP A 95 -37.28 23.46 -13.17
N SER A 96 -36.61 22.99 -12.10
CA SER A 96 -36.64 21.58 -11.67
C SER A 96 -37.38 21.39 -10.34
N ALA A 97 -37.94 20.20 -10.14
CA ALA A 97 -38.52 19.82 -8.85
C ALA A 97 -37.43 19.75 -7.75
N PRO A 98 -37.74 20.16 -6.51
CA PRO A 98 -36.78 20.08 -5.42
C PRO A 98 -36.48 18.63 -5.05
N VAL A 99 -35.20 18.33 -4.87
CA VAL A 99 -34.70 17.08 -4.30
C VAL A 99 -34.45 17.32 -2.81
N GLU A 100 -35.04 16.48 -1.96
CA GLU A 100 -34.86 16.56 -0.51
C GLU A 100 -33.88 15.49 -0.03
N PHE A 101 -32.90 15.89 0.77
CA PHE A 101 -31.92 15.04 1.41
C PHE A 101 -32.18 15.01 2.91
N LEU A 102 -32.47 13.82 3.45
CA LEU A 102 -32.80 13.62 4.87
C LEU A 102 -31.61 13.14 5.71
N ASN A 103 -30.45 12.91 5.10
CA ASN A 103 -29.23 12.54 5.80
C ASN A 103 -27.98 13.19 5.19
N GLU A 104 -26.96 13.36 6.02
CA GLU A 104 -25.71 14.05 5.67
C GLU A 104 -24.90 13.30 4.60
N ARG A 105 -25.05 11.96 4.53
CA ARG A 105 -24.30 11.11 3.61
C ARG A 105 -24.72 11.30 2.17
N GLU A 106 -26.02 11.23 1.90
CA GLU A 106 -26.58 11.46 0.57
C GLU A 106 -26.34 12.89 0.12
N TYR A 107 -26.51 13.86 1.02
CA TYR A 107 -26.23 15.26 0.70
C TYR A 107 -24.73 15.49 0.40
N SER A 108 -23.83 14.86 1.16
CA SER A 108 -22.40 14.92 0.88
C SER A 108 -22.06 14.27 -0.45
N ALA A 109 -22.66 13.12 -0.79
CA ALA A 109 -22.45 12.46 -2.08
C ALA A 109 -22.87 13.37 -3.24
N PHE A 110 -24.01 14.06 -3.11
CA PHE A 110 -24.46 15.07 -4.06
C PHE A 110 -23.45 16.21 -4.22
N LEU A 111 -22.95 16.78 -3.12
CA LEU A 111 -21.96 17.87 -3.17
C LEU A 111 -20.62 17.43 -3.77
N LEU A 112 -20.13 16.24 -3.43
CA LEU A 112 -18.92 15.67 -4.03
C LEU A 112 -19.06 15.52 -5.55
N SER A 113 -20.21 15.01 -6.00
CA SER A 113 -20.55 14.92 -7.43
C SER A 113 -20.57 16.31 -8.09
N LEU A 114 -21.18 17.29 -7.42
CA LEU A 114 -21.21 18.68 -7.88
C LEU A 114 -19.80 19.30 -7.99
N TRP A 115 -18.88 18.89 -7.11
CA TRP A 115 -17.47 19.31 -7.11
C TRP A 115 -16.59 18.51 -8.07
N GLY A 116 -17.14 17.47 -8.73
CA GLY A 116 -16.38 16.59 -9.61
C GLY A 116 -15.31 15.78 -8.88
N VAL A 117 -15.56 15.45 -7.60
CA VAL A 117 -14.65 14.70 -6.75
C VAL A 117 -15.16 13.26 -6.66
N GLU A 118 -14.26 12.28 -6.84
CA GLU A 118 -14.59 10.87 -6.63
C GLU A 118 -14.99 10.64 -5.16
N ASP A 119 -15.86 9.67 -4.89
CA ASP A 119 -16.31 9.35 -3.53
C ASP A 119 -15.68 8.03 -3.05
N PRO A 120 -14.39 8.03 -2.68
CA PRO A 120 -13.68 6.79 -2.36
C PRO A 120 -14.16 6.19 -1.04
N VAL A 121 -14.15 4.85 -0.99
CA VAL A 121 -14.31 4.12 0.27
C VAL A 121 -13.00 4.13 1.03
N VAL A 122 -12.95 4.92 2.10
CA VAL A 122 -11.79 5.08 2.99
C VAL A 122 -11.99 4.34 4.30
N THR A 123 -10.94 4.29 5.12
CA THR A 123 -10.96 3.57 6.40
C THR A 123 -11.14 4.53 7.58
N THR A 124 -12.03 4.20 8.51
CA THR A 124 -12.16 4.92 9.78
C THR A 124 -10.99 4.65 10.73
N VAL A 125 -10.85 5.46 11.78
CA VAL A 125 -9.92 5.19 12.89
C VAL A 125 -10.19 3.81 13.53
N GLY A 126 -11.47 3.40 13.57
CA GLY A 126 -11.91 2.06 14.02
C GLY A 126 -11.71 0.93 13.00
N SER A 127 -11.02 1.18 11.87
CA SER A 127 -10.78 0.22 10.79
C SER A 127 -12.04 -0.33 10.09
N VAL A 128 -13.09 0.47 10.00
CA VAL A 128 -14.34 0.16 9.28
C VAL A 128 -14.41 0.97 7.97
N ALA A 129 -15.16 0.48 6.98
CA ALA A 129 -15.43 1.21 5.74
C ALA A 129 -16.22 2.49 6.00
N THR A 130 -15.85 3.57 5.33
CA THR A 130 -16.60 4.83 5.36
C THR A 130 -16.35 5.65 4.11
N HIS A 131 -17.05 6.78 4.01
CA HIS A 131 -16.93 7.76 2.93
C HIS A 131 -16.56 9.13 3.52
N MET A 132 -16.06 10.01 2.65
CA MET A 132 -15.79 11.40 3.00
C MET A 132 -17.09 12.21 2.95
N TYR A 133 -17.31 13.09 3.93
CA TYR A 133 -18.42 14.03 3.93
C TYR A 133 -17.94 15.41 3.52
N SER A 134 -18.84 16.24 2.98
CA SER A 134 -18.51 17.63 2.63
C SER A 134 -17.95 18.39 3.84
N ALA A 135 -18.44 18.08 5.04
CA ALA A 135 -17.99 18.65 6.31
C ALA A 135 -16.49 18.43 6.62
N GLN A 136 -15.85 17.38 6.09
CA GLN A 136 -14.40 17.19 6.23
C GLN A 136 -13.59 17.93 5.15
N ILE A 137 -14.21 18.27 4.02
CA ILE A 137 -13.52 18.97 2.92
C ILE A 137 -13.58 20.49 3.11
N LEU A 138 -14.73 21.00 3.55
CA LEU A 138 -14.97 22.44 3.72
C LEU A 138 -13.91 23.16 4.57
N PRO A 139 -13.30 22.58 5.62
CA PRO A 139 -12.22 23.24 6.36
C PRO A 139 -10.97 23.62 5.55
N ILE A 140 -10.80 23.10 4.33
CA ILE A 140 -9.74 23.55 3.41
C ILE A 140 -10.10 24.92 2.80
N PHE A 141 -11.40 25.14 2.55
CA PHE A 141 -11.95 26.35 1.94
C PHE A 141 -12.54 27.33 2.95
N TYR A 142 -12.64 26.95 4.22
CA TYR A 142 -13.25 27.73 5.28
C TYR A 142 -12.38 27.71 6.54
N LEU A 143 -12.07 28.91 7.03
CA LEU A 143 -11.47 29.11 8.34
C LEU A 143 -12.50 29.71 9.28
N ASP A 144 -12.88 28.93 10.29
CA ASP A 144 -13.74 29.40 11.37
C ASP A 144 -12.98 30.27 12.36
N GLN A 145 -13.73 31.06 13.10
CA GLN A 145 -13.14 31.99 14.04
C GLN A 145 -12.55 31.29 15.30
N ASP A 146 -13.22 30.31 15.85
CA ASP A 146 -12.81 29.81 17.17
C ASP A 146 -11.60 28.86 17.12
N ARG A 147 -11.53 28.00 16.11
CA ARG A 147 -10.59 26.86 16.03
C ARG A 147 -9.83 26.76 14.70
N GLY A 148 -10.31 27.42 13.65
CA GLY A 148 -9.73 27.38 12.31
C GLY A 148 -8.28 27.85 12.28
N TYR A 149 -7.91 28.76 13.18
CA TYR A 149 -6.56 29.35 13.28
C TYR A 149 -5.63 28.67 14.29
N SER A 150 -6.06 27.60 14.97
CA SER A 150 -5.24 26.94 15.99
C SER A 150 -4.41 25.75 15.49
N GLU A 151 -4.83 25.13 14.40
CA GLU A 151 -4.20 23.96 13.80
C GLU A 151 -4.12 24.15 12.27
N ASP A 152 -3.29 23.34 11.61
CA ASP A 152 -3.26 23.25 10.16
C ASP A 152 -4.55 22.68 9.56
N TYR A 153 -5.24 21.81 10.29
CA TYR A 153 -6.54 21.30 9.90
C TYR A 153 -7.44 20.98 11.09
N PHE A 154 -8.57 21.68 11.15
CA PHE A 154 -9.64 21.44 12.11
C PHE A 154 -10.93 21.01 11.42
N SER A 155 -11.59 20.00 11.97
CA SER A 155 -12.92 19.55 11.55
C SER A 155 -13.65 19.05 12.79
N ALA A 156 -14.94 19.33 12.92
CA ALA A 156 -15.74 18.97 14.10
C ALA A 156 -15.69 17.47 14.44
N SER A 157 -15.70 16.60 13.43
CA SER A 157 -15.58 15.14 13.58
C SER A 157 -14.29 14.62 12.92
N LYS A 158 -13.43 13.97 13.70
CA LYS A 158 -12.20 13.30 13.23
C LYS A 158 -12.38 11.77 13.33
N PHE A 159 -13.07 11.16 12.36
CA PHE A 159 -13.36 9.72 12.37
C PHE A 159 -12.66 8.95 11.24
N VAL A 160 -12.20 9.64 10.19
CA VAL A 160 -11.40 9.05 9.11
C VAL A 160 -9.95 8.94 9.57
N LYS A 161 -9.30 7.82 9.28
CA LYS A 161 -7.89 7.63 9.59
C LYS A 161 -7.04 8.56 8.71
N ASP A 162 -6.10 9.30 9.31
CA ASP A 162 -5.26 10.28 8.61
C ASP A 162 -6.08 11.32 7.82
N GLN A 163 -7.22 11.76 8.39
CA GLN A 163 -8.27 12.53 7.72
C GLN A 163 -7.74 13.71 6.88
N TYR A 164 -6.83 14.52 7.41
CA TYR A 164 -6.27 15.65 6.67
C TYR A 164 -5.52 15.20 5.40
N SER A 165 -4.69 14.15 5.52
CA SER A 165 -3.96 13.57 4.39
C SER A 165 -4.93 13.00 3.35
N GLU A 166 -6.00 12.33 3.77
CA GLU A 166 -7.05 11.83 2.85
C GLU A 166 -7.80 12.97 2.14
N VAL A 167 -8.16 14.05 2.85
CA VAL A 167 -8.81 15.22 2.25
C VAL A 167 -7.90 15.85 1.19
N MET A 168 -6.63 16.07 1.52
CA MET A 168 -5.66 16.66 0.58
C MET A 168 -5.47 15.75 -0.64
N ARG A 169 -5.30 14.44 -0.43
CA ARG A 169 -5.21 13.47 -1.53
C ARG A 169 -6.43 13.51 -2.43
N LEU A 170 -7.61 13.52 -1.83
CA LEU A 170 -8.87 13.59 -2.54
C LEU A 170 -8.99 14.84 -3.42
N LEU A 171 -8.71 16.03 -2.85
CA LEU A 171 -8.78 17.30 -3.58
C LEU A 171 -7.75 17.39 -4.71
N PHE A 172 -6.54 16.89 -4.46
CA PHE A 172 -5.50 16.86 -5.49
C PHE A 172 -5.65 15.71 -6.50
N GLY A 173 -6.62 14.82 -6.34
CA GLY A 173 -6.86 13.68 -7.25
C GLY A 173 -5.78 12.60 -7.12
N LEU A 174 -5.20 12.46 -5.93
CA LEU A 174 -4.21 11.44 -5.60
C LEU A 174 -4.91 10.19 -5.07
N SER A 175 -4.22 9.05 -5.17
CA SER A 175 -4.74 7.79 -4.61
C SER A 175 -4.96 7.90 -3.09
N PRO A 176 -6.08 7.38 -2.56
CA PRO A 176 -6.33 7.35 -1.12
C PRO A 176 -5.18 6.68 -0.36
N LYS A 177 -4.87 7.17 0.84
CA LYS A 177 -3.80 6.60 1.67
C LYS A 177 -4.25 5.28 2.31
N ASN A 178 -5.50 5.22 2.76
CA ASN A 178 -6.12 4.11 3.46
C ASN A 178 -7.41 3.62 2.76
N PRO A 179 -7.35 3.17 1.48
CA PRO A 179 -8.51 2.62 0.79
C PRO A 179 -9.00 1.33 1.48
N PHE A 180 -10.31 1.22 1.72
CA PHE A 180 -10.86 0.07 2.44
C PHE A 180 -10.78 -1.23 1.61
N ASP A 181 -11.18 -1.18 0.34
CA ASP A 181 -11.30 -2.39 -0.51
C ASP A 181 -9.95 -3.04 -0.78
N LYS A 182 -8.95 -2.24 -1.17
CA LYS A 182 -7.58 -2.74 -1.38
C LYS A 182 -6.96 -3.28 -0.10
N ARG A 183 -7.30 -2.71 1.06
CA ARG A 183 -6.81 -3.21 2.35
C ARG A 183 -7.43 -4.56 2.70
N ARG A 184 -8.74 -4.74 2.48
CA ARG A 184 -9.44 -6.01 2.71
C ARG A 184 -8.96 -7.09 1.74
N GLU A 185 -8.85 -6.79 0.45
CA GLU A 185 -8.32 -7.73 -0.55
C GLU A 185 -6.88 -8.11 -0.20
N ARG A 186 -6.03 -7.14 0.17
CA ARG A 186 -4.66 -7.42 0.60
C ARG A 186 -4.59 -8.29 1.85
N ILE A 187 -5.42 -8.05 2.87
CA ILE A 187 -5.44 -8.89 4.07
C ILE A 187 -5.86 -10.31 3.71
N GLY A 188 -6.93 -10.48 2.93
CA GLY A 188 -7.38 -11.80 2.49
C GLY A 188 -6.34 -12.56 1.64
N LEU A 189 -5.64 -11.86 0.75
CA LEU A 189 -4.55 -12.45 -0.04
C LEU A 189 -3.34 -12.84 0.82
N LYS A 190 -3.00 -12.04 1.84
CA LYS A 190 -1.92 -12.38 2.79
C LYS A 190 -2.25 -13.61 3.63
N ASP A 191 -3.47 -13.68 4.15
CA ASP A 191 -3.92 -14.85 4.94
C ASP A 191 -3.90 -16.13 4.10
N ARG A 192 -4.32 -16.03 2.83
CA ARG A 192 -4.28 -17.16 1.89
C ARG A 192 -2.85 -17.57 1.52
N LEU A 193 -1.95 -16.60 1.35
CA LEU A 193 -0.53 -16.85 1.10
C LEU A 193 0.09 -17.60 2.28
N GLU A 194 -0.18 -17.17 3.52
CA GLU A 194 0.34 -17.83 4.72
C GLU A 194 -0.16 -19.28 4.85
N GLN A 195 -1.44 -19.53 4.51
CA GLN A 195 -1.99 -20.89 4.47
C GLN A 195 -1.29 -21.76 3.42
N LEU A 196 -1.00 -21.19 2.24
CA LEU A 196 -0.28 -21.88 1.18
C LEU A 196 1.18 -22.17 1.54
N ASP A 197 1.88 -21.22 2.15
CA ASP A 197 3.26 -21.42 2.61
C ASP A 197 3.35 -22.56 3.62
N ARG A 198 2.42 -22.62 4.58
CA ARG A 198 2.30 -23.77 5.51
C ARG A 198 1.94 -25.08 4.80
N GLY A 199 1.21 -25.02 3.69
CA GLY A 199 0.90 -26.18 2.85
C GLY A 199 2.12 -26.70 2.09
N VAL A 200 2.86 -25.80 1.45
CA VAL A 200 4.09 -26.08 0.70
C VAL A 200 5.14 -26.71 1.60
N LEU A 201 5.36 -26.17 2.80
CA LEU A 201 6.29 -26.75 3.77
C LEU A 201 5.92 -28.18 4.17
N ARG A 202 4.63 -28.46 4.41
CA ARG A 202 4.16 -29.81 4.75
C ARG A 202 4.41 -30.80 3.60
N LEU A 203 4.12 -30.39 2.37
CA LEU A 203 4.37 -31.22 1.18
C LEU A 203 5.88 -31.46 0.99
N GLN A 204 6.71 -30.45 1.22
CA GLN A 204 8.17 -30.58 1.15
C GLN A 204 8.71 -31.58 2.19
N THR A 205 8.22 -31.54 3.42
CA THR A 205 8.54 -32.55 4.44
C THR A 205 8.10 -33.94 3.99
N SER A 206 6.87 -34.10 3.49
CA SER A 206 6.38 -35.40 3.00
C SER A 206 7.19 -35.95 1.83
N ILE A 207 7.63 -35.11 0.89
CA ILE A 207 8.51 -35.52 -0.22
C ILE A 207 9.85 -36.01 0.32
N SER A 208 10.43 -35.30 1.31
CA SER A 208 11.69 -35.70 1.94
C SER A 208 11.56 -37.03 2.68
N ASP A 209 10.47 -37.24 3.42
CA ASP A 209 10.24 -38.46 4.20
C ASP A 209 10.03 -39.68 3.27
N LEU A 210 9.17 -39.53 2.26
CA LEU A 210 8.93 -40.58 1.25
C LEU A 210 10.19 -40.88 0.41
N GLY A 211 10.98 -39.85 0.10
CA GLY A 211 12.25 -40.00 -0.60
C GLY A 211 13.32 -40.73 0.21
N ALA A 212 13.35 -40.54 1.54
CA ALA A 212 14.26 -41.26 2.43
C ALA A 212 13.96 -42.77 2.49
N ASP A 213 12.68 -43.15 2.39
CA ASP A 213 12.24 -44.55 2.42
C ASP A 213 12.56 -45.35 1.13
N LEU A 214 12.77 -44.69 0.00
CA LEU A 214 13.00 -45.31 -1.32
C LEU A 214 14.47 -45.67 -1.61
N GLY A 215 15.42 -44.98 -0.98
CA GLY A 215 16.86 -45.09 -1.31
C GLY A 215 17.21 -44.56 -2.72
N ALA A 216 18.50 -44.38 -3.01
CA ALA A 216 18.97 -43.88 -4.32
C ALA A 216 19.71 -44.98 -5.11
N PRO A 217 19.56 -45.08 -6.45
CA PRO A 217 18.84 -44.15 -7.33
C PRO A 217 17.32 -44.44 -7.40
N ARG A 218 16.55 -43.37 -7.58
CA ARG A 218 15.09 -43.41 -7.74
C ARG A 218 14.74 -44.21 -8.99
N ARG A 219 13.86 -45.21 -8.86
CA ARG A 219 13.37 -46.05 -9.95
C ARG A 219 12.00 -45.52 -10.38
N SER A 220 11.77 -45.41 -11.68
CA SER A 220 10.44 -45.03 -12.17
C SER A 220 9.40 -46.11 -11.86
N VAL A 221 8.13 -45.73 -11.75
CA VAL A 221 7.02 -46.67 -11.57
C VAL A 221 7.04 -47.76 -12.66
N ASP A 222 7.38 -47.40 -13.90
CA ASP A 222 7.46 -48.32 -15.05
C ASP A 222 8.65 -49.30 -14.98
N GLU A 223 9.76 -48.91 -14.35
CA GLU A 223 10.89 -49.80 -14.08
C GLU A 223 10.56 -50.78 -12.96
N LEU A 224 9.98 -50.28 -11.86
CA LEU A 224 9.52 -51.10 -10.74
C LEU A 224 8.46 -52.11 -11.18
N ASP A 225 7.57 -51.75 -12.09
CA ASP A 225 6.57 -52.66 -12.65
C ASP A 225 7.18 -53.76 -13.53
N ARG A 226 8.22 -53.43 -14.31
CA ARG A 226 8.96 -54.42 -15.10
C ARG A 226 9.72 -55.40 -14.20
N GLU A 227 10.42 -54.89 -13.19
CA GLU A 227 11.14 -55.71 -12.20
C GLU A 227 10.18 -56.63 -11.43
N LEU A 228 9.03 -56.10 -11.01
CA LEU A 228 8.02 -56.85 -10.29
C LEU A 228 7.44 -57.99 -11.14
N ARG A 229 7.16 -57.75 -12.43
CA ARG A 229 6.69 -58.79 -13.36
C ARG A 229 7.73 -59.88 -13.54
N GLN A 230 9.00 -59.51 -13.75
CA GLN A 230 10.09 -60.48 -13.89
C GLN A 230 10.29 -61.32 -12.61
N ALA A 231 10.20 -60.71 -11.43
CA ALA A 231 10.32 -61.42 -10.16
C ALA A 231 9.16 -62.42 -9.95
N ILE A 232 7.94 -62.05 -10.33
CA ILE A 232 6.76 -62.93 -10.26
C ILE A 232 6.89 -64.10 -11.27
N GLU A 233 7.35 -63.84 -12.49
CA GLU A 233 7.58 -64.87 -13.51
C GLU A 233 8.65 -65.88 -13.06
N ARG A 234 9.76 -65.40 -12.49
CA ARG A 234 10.82 -66.27 -11.92
C ARG A 234 10.31 -67.11 -10.76
N LEU A 235 9.52 -66.52 -9.86
CA LEU A 235 8.95 -67.23 -8.72
C LEU A 235 7.96 -68.33 -9.15
N ASN A 236 7.19 -68.09 -10.22
CA ASN A 236 6.30 -69.10 -10.79
C ASN A 236 7.08 -70.22 -11.49
N ALA A 237 8.11 -69.90 -12.27
CA ALA A 237 8.95 -70.90 -12.93
C ALA A 237 9.64 -71.86 -11.94
N LEU A 238 10.19 -71.33 -10.84
CA LEU A 238 10.79 -72.12 -9.76
C LEU A 238 9.78 -73.02 -9.03
N ARG A 239 8.51 -72.62 -8.98
CA ARG A 239 7.44 -73.39 -8.36
C ARG A 239 6.93 -74.53 -9.25
N GLU A 240 7.03 -74.37 -10.57
CA GLU A 240 6.58 -75.35 -11.57
C GLU A 240 7.65 -76.40 -11.92
N SER A 241 8.95 -76.13 -11.73
CA SER A 241 10.03 -76.96 -12.29
C SER A 241 10.59 -78.09 -11.41
N GLY A 242 10.22 -78.21 -10.13
CA GLY A 242 10.49 -79.44 -9.35
C GLY A 242 11.97 -79.84 -9.18
N GLY A 243 12.92 -78.92 -9.18
CA GLY A 243 14.27 -79.10 -8.61
C GLY A 243 15.26 -79.98 -9.38
N SER A 244 15.69 -79.53 -10.57
CA SER A 244 16.88 -80.09 -11.22
C SER A 244 18.16 -79.34 -10.81
N THR A 245 19.25 -80.08 -10.55
CA THR A 245 20.54 -79.54 -10.08
C THR A 245 21.21 -78.61 -11.10
N GLN A 246 20.93 -78.79 -12.39
CA GLN A 246 21.49 -77.98 -13.49
C GLN A 246 20.87 -76.58 -13.55
N GLU A 247 19.60 -76.40 -13.22
CA GLU A 247 18.97 -75.07 -13.19
C GLU A 247 19.42 -74.25 -11.98
N LEU A 248 19.78 -74.90 -10.87
CA LEU A 248 20.34 -74.26 -9.67
C LEU A 248 21.75 -73.67 -9.92
N GLU A 249 22.59 -74.39 -10.67
CA GLU A 249 23.90 -73.86 -11.10
C GLU A 249 23.73 -72.69 -12.08
N VAL A 250 22.76 -72.77 -13.00
CA VAL A 250 22.42 -71.67 -13.92
C VAL A 250 21.90 -70.45 -13.17
N GLU A 251 21.09 -70.63 -12.13
CA GLU A 251 20.57 -69.54 -11.30
C GLU A 251 21.67 -68.88 -10.45
N LEU A 252 22.57 -69.67 -9.85
CA LEU A 252 23.74 -69.14 -9.14
C LEU A 252 24.67 -68.36 -10.09
N ASP A 253 24.87 -68.85 -11.30
CA ASP A 253 25.65 -68.15 -12.33
C ASP A 253 24.97 -66.85 -12.80
N ALA A 254 23.64 -66.88 -12.98
CA ALA A 254 22.88 -65.68 -13.31
C ALA A 254 22.95 -64.64 -12.19
N ARG A 255 22.90 -65.06 -10.93
CA ARG A 255 22.98 -64.18 -9.75
C ARG A 255 24.38 -63.58 -9.57
N ILE A 256 25.43 -64.37 -9.78
CA ILE A 256 26.82 -63.90 -9.79
C ILE A 256 27.03 -62.90 -10.94
N ALA A 257 26.52 -63.19 -12.14
CA ALA A 257 26.63 -62.29 -13.28
C ALA A 257 25.87 -60.96 -13.06
N ALA A 258 24.69 -61.02 -12.45
CA ALA A 258 23.89 -59.84 -12.11
C ALA A 258 24.59 -58.95 -11.06
N LEU A 259 25.11 -59.54 -10.00
CA LEU A 259 25.86 -58.80 -8.97
C LEU A 259 27.16 -58.20 -9.52
N ALA A 260 27.89 -58.92 -10.38
CA ALA A 260 29.10 -58.41 -11.03
C ALA A 260 28.81 -57.32 -12.08
N ALA A 261 27.61 -57.30 -12.67
CA ALA A 261 27.16 -56.20 -13.51
C ALA A 261 26.81 -54.97 -12.68
N ARG A 262 26.12 -55.17 -11.54
CA ARG A 262 25.76 -54.09 -10.61
C ARG A 262 26.99 -53.43 -9.98
N GLU A 263 27.99 -54.21 -9.60
CA GLU A 263 29.29 -53.71 -9.11
C GLU A 263 29.95 -52.76 -10.14
N ARG A 264 29.95 -53.16 -11.43
CA ARG A 264 30.49 -52.34 -12.54
C ARG A 264 29.66 -51.08 -12.83
N GLU A 265 28.36 -51.11 -12.55
CA GLU A 265 27.47 -49.96 -12.69
C GLU A 265 27.72 -48.95 -11.57
N LEU A 266 27.71 -49.39 -10.30
CA LEU A 266 28.00 -48.57 -9.13
C LEU A 266 29.40 -47.96 -9.20
N SER A 267 30.39 -48.71 -9.69
CA SER A 267 31.75 -48.18 -9.92
C SER A 267 31.79 -47.03 -10.93
N ARG A 268 30.97 -47.10 -11.99
CA ARG A 268 30.84 -46.02 -12.97
C ARG A 268 30.08 -44.82 -12.40
N GLU A 269 29.04 -45.06 -11.60
CA GLU A 269 28.29 -44.01 -10.91
C GLU A 269 29.17 -43.24 -9.92
N ARG A 270 30.00 -43.96 -9.16
CA ARG A 270 31.01 -43.40 -8.26
C ARG A 270 31.95 -42.45 -8.99
N ALA A 271 32.53 -42.92 -10.10
CA ALA A 271 33.45 -42.12 -10.92
C ALA A 271 32.78 -40.87 -11.51
N ALA A 272 31.53 -40.98 -11.96
CA ALA A 272 30.76 -39.85 -12.47
C ALA A 272 30.41 -38.82 -11.38
N THR A 273 30.05 -39.30 -10.18
CA THR A 273 29.75 -38.44 -9.02
C THR A 273 31.00 -37.71 -8.54
N GLU A 274 32.14 -38.39 -8.47
CA GLU A 274 33.44 -37.76 -8.19
C GLU A 274 33.81 -36.69 -9.22
N ALA A 275 33.53 -36.91 -10.50
CA ALA A 275 33.76 -35.90 -11.54
C ALA A 275 32.89 -34.65 -11.33
N ARG A 276 31.63 -34.81 -10.90
CA ARG A 276 30.75 -33.69 -10.56
C ARG A 276 31.23 -32.92 -9.33
N ILE A 277 31.69 -33.60 -8.28
CA ILE A 277 32.27 -32.97 -7.09
C ILE A 277 33.49 -32.11 -7.45
N ARG A 278 34.35 -32.61 -8.36
CA ARG A 278 35.48 -31.84 -8.88
C ARG A 278 35.02 -30.61 -9.67
N GLY A 279 34.00 -30.75 -10.52
CA GLY A 279 33.40 -29.64 -11.26
C GLY A 279 32.81 -28.56 -10.35
N PHE A 280 32.05 -28.93 -9.32
CA PHE A 280 31.51 -27.99 -8.35
C PHE A 280 32.60 -27.27 -7.54
N SER A 281 33.66 -27.99 -7.17
CA SER A 281 34.82 -27.39 -6.51
C SER A 281 35.52 -26.34 -7.40
N GLN A 282 35.60 -26.59 -8.71
CA GLN A 282 36.16 -25.63 -9.66
C GLN A 282 35.27 -24.39 -9.79
N ILE A 283 33.97 -24.56 -9.98
CA ILE A 283 33.01 -23.43 -10.08
C ILE A 283 33.04 -22.60 -8.80
N ARG A 284 33.08 -23.24 -7.63
CA ARG A 284 33.20 -22.53 -6.35
C ARG A 284 34.47 -21.67 -6.31
N ASN A 285 35.61 -22.22 -6.70
CA ASN A 285 36.86 -21.47 -6.72
C ASN A 285 36.80 -20.28 -7.70
N GLU A 286 36.14 -20.43 -8.85
CA GLU A 286 35.94 -19.32 -9.81
C GLU A 286 35.07 -18.20 -9.19
N ILE A 287 33.97 -18.56 -8.53
CA ILE A 287 33.09 -17.61 -7.83
C ILE A 287 33.81 -16.95 -6.64
N GLU A 288 34.63 -17.68 -5.89
CA GLU A 288 35.44 -17.15 -4.79
C GLU A 288 36.45 -16.11 -5.31
N VAL A 289 37.12 -16.38 -6.43
CA VAL A 289 38.04 -15.41 -7.07
C VAL A 289 37.31 -14.15 -7.53
N GLU A 290 36.10 -14.28 -8.07
CA GLU A 290 35.27 -13.13 -8.45
C GLU A 290 34.80 -12.32 -7.22
N ALA A 291 34.34 -13.01 -6.17
CA ALA A 291 33.93 -12.39 -4.91
C ALA A 291 35.09 -11.66 -4.24
N ASP A 292 36.29 -12.22 -4.22
CA ASP A 292 37.50 -11.60 -3.69
C ASP A 292 37.91 -10.37 -4.52
N THR A 293 37.78 -10.44 -5.86
CA THR A 293 38.04 -9.29 -6.73
C THR A 293 37.08 -8.13 -6.45
N LEU A 294 35.78 -8.43 -6.28
CA LEU A 294 34.77 -7.45 -5.91
C LEU A 294 34.99 -6.89 -4.49
N TYR A 295 35.41 -7.74 -3.56
CA TYR A 295 35.78 -7.33 -2.21
C TYR A 295 36.99 -6.38 -2.21
N MET A 296 38.04 -6.69 -2.98
CA MET A 296 39.20 -5.80 -3.13
C MET A 296 38.82 -4.46 -3.75
N ASN A 297 37.90 -4.43 -4.72
CA ASN A 297 37.40 -3.18 -5.30
C ASN A 297 36.62 -2.34 -4.27
N GLU A 298 35.81 -2.98 -3.43
CA GLU A 298 35.07 -2.29 -2.37
C GLU A 298 35.99 -1.78 -1.24
N GLU A 299 37.02 -2.56 -0.88
CA GLU A 299 37.99 -2.15 0.14
C GLU A 299 38.91 -1.03 -0.36
N ALA A 300 39.39 -1.10 -1.61
CA ALA A 300 40.11 0.00 -2.25
C ALA A 300 39.27 1.28 -2.26
N ARG A 301 37.97 1.16 -2.57
CA ARG A 301 37.02 2.30 -2.51
C ARG A 301 36.85 2.85 -1.10
N ARG A 302 36.74 2.00 -0.07
CA ARG A 302 36.69 2.42 1.34
C ARG A 302 37.93 3.24 1.71
N VAL A 303 39.09 2.77 1.29
CA VAL A 303 40.36 3.49 1.46
C VAL A 303 40.33 4.83 0.72
N PHE A 304 39.85 4.88 -0.53
CA PHE A 304 39.69 6.14 -1.27
C PHE A 304 38.68 7.12 -0.65
N ALA A 305 37.60 6.62 -0.04
CA ALA A 305 36.63 7.44 0.68
C ALA A 305 37.18 7.99 2.02
N SER A 306 38.21 7.35 2.59
CA SER A 306 38.85 7.78 3.83
C SER A 306 39.90 8.88 3.66
N PHE A 307 40.31 9.18 2.42
CA PHE A 307 41.22 10.29 2.12
C PHE A 307 40.45 11.59 1.89
N ASP A 308 40.45 12.47 2.91
CA ASP A 308 39.87 13.82 2.88
C ASP A 308 40.43 14.72 1.75
N SER A 309 41.59 14.36 1.18
CA SER A 309 42.24 15.11 0.09
C SER A 309 41.60 14.90 -1.29
N ILE A 310 40.82 13.83 -1.49
CA ILE A 310 40.23 13.49 -2.80
C ILE A 310 38.74 13.86 -2.84
N CYS A 311 38.01 13.71 -1.74
CA CYS A 311 36.64 14.20 -1.67
C CYS A 311 36.23 14.69 -0.28
N SER A 312 36.37 16.00 -0.07
CA SER A 312 36.10 16.71 1.19
C SER A 312 34.68 17.27 1.33
N LYS A 313 33.73 16.86 0.47
CA LYS A 313 32.31 17.31 0.55
C LYS A 313 31.38 16.15 0.92
N GLU A 314 30.56 16.37 1.95
CA GLU A 314 29.39 15.53 2.23
C GLU A 314 28.48 15.52 0.99
N GLY A 315 28.26 14.34 0.40
CA GLY A 315 27.51 14.16 -0.85
C GLY A 315 28.37 14.00 -2.11
N CYS A 316 29.64 13.64 -1.99
CA CYS A 316 30.50 13.27 -3.12
C CYS A 316 29.87 12.16 -3.99
N GLY A 317 29.31 12.55 -5.15
CA GLY A 317 28.61 11.65 -6.08
C GLY A 317 29.49 10.65 -6.81
N LEU A 318 30.80 10.61 -6.54
CA LEU A 318 31.78 9.82 -7.31
C LEU A 318 31.50 8.30 -7.24
N PHE A 319 30.83 7.82 -6.20
CA PHE A 319 30.60 6.38 -5.95
C PHE A 319 29.14 5.99 -5.61
N VAL A 320 28.18 6.92 -5.73
CA VAL A 320 26.78 6.71 -5.28
C VAL A 320 26.03 5.67 -6.11
N ARG A 321 26.38 5.50 -7.41
CA ARG A 321 25.78 4.45 -8.26
C ARG A 321 26.39 3.06 -8.07
N SER A 322 27.60 2.97 -7.51
CA SER A 322 28.33 1.70 -7.37
C SER A 322 28.09 0.98 -6.04
N SER A 323 27.72 1.71 -4.97
CA SER A 323 27.57 1.15 -3.62
C SER A 323 26.40 0.17 -3.48
N GLU A 324 25.27 0.42 -4.15
CA GLU A 324 24.13 -0.51 -4.13
C GLU A 324 24.37 -1.76 -4.97
N SER A 325 25.16 -1.66 -6.04
CA SER A 325 25.38 -2.77 -6.97
C SER A 325 26.37 -3.79 -6.41
N TYR A 326 27.53 -3.37 -5.88
CA TYR A 326 28.57 -4.30 -5.45
C TYR A 326 28.20 -5.07 -4.18
N GLY A 327 27.58 -4.41 -3.20
CA GLY A 327 27.14 -5.08 -1.97
C GLY A 327 26.07 -6.14 -2.24
N LYS A 328 25.14 -5.86 -3.15
CA LYS A 328 24.09 -6.81 -3.56
C LYS A 328 24.68 -7.99 -4.34
N SER A 329 25.59 -7.73 -5.28
CA SER A 329 26.28 -8.78 -6.04
C SER A 329 27.14 -9.68 -5.14
N LEU A 330 27.83 -9.11 -4.15
CA LEU A 330 28.64 -9.90 -3.21
C LEU A 330 27.78 -10.81 -2.32
N LEU A 331 26.63 -10.31 -1.85
CA LEU A 331 25.66 -11.12 -1.10
C LEU A 331 25.12 -12.27 -1.95
N TYR A 332 24.82 -12.00 -3.22
CA TYR A 332 24.34 -13.01 -4.17
C TYR A 332 25.38 -14.11 -4.44
N LEU A 333 26.64 -13.74 -4.72
CA LEU A 333 27.72 -14.71 -4.94
C LEU A 333 27.99 -15.57 -3.69
N LYS A 334 27.89 -14.99 -2.49
CA LYS A 334 28.01 -15.75 -1.23
C LYS A 334 26.88 -16.75 -1.02
N ASP A 335 25.65 -16.40 -1.41
CA ASP A 335 24.51 -17.30 -1.33
C ASP A 335 24.67 -18.47 -2.33
N GLN A 336 25.15 -18.18 -3.54
CA GLN A 336 25.47 -19.21 -4.54
C GLN A 336 26.56 -20.19 -4.06
N ILE A 337 27.61 -19.71 -3.39
CA ILE A 337 28.63 -20.58 -2.78
C ILE A 337 27.99 -21.52 -1.74
N LYS A 338 27.11 -20.99 -0.89
CA LYS A 338 26.42 -21.78 0.14
C LYS A 338 25.53 -22.87 -0.46
N ASP A 339 24.83 -22.57 -1.55
CA ASP A 339 24.01 -23.54 -2.28
C ASP A 339 24.88 -24.64 -2.93
N LEU A 340 26.01 -24.26 -3.52
CA LEU A 340 26.98 -25.21 -4.08
C LEU A 340 27.57 -26.13 -2.99
N GLU A 341 27.90 -25.59 -1.81
CA GLU A 341 28.38 -26.39 -0.68
C GLU A 341 27.33 -27.38 -0.16
N ALA A 342 26.08 -26.94 -0.04
CA ALA A 342 24.99 -27.82 0.36
C ALA A 342 24.82 -28.97 -0.64
N THR A 343 24.86 -28.68 -1.94
CA THR A 343 24.78 -29.67 -3.02
C THR A 343 25.98 -30.64 -2.99
N ASN A 344 27.18 -30.12 -2.77
CA ASN A 344 28.40 -30.94 -2.72
C ASN A 344 28.40 -31.92 -1.53
N ARG A 345 27.85 -31.50 -0.37
CA ARG A 345 27.66 -32.40 0.79
C ARG A 345 26.71 -33.55 0.50
N VAL A 346 25.67 -33.34 -0.32
CA VAL A 346 24.76 -34.41 -0.76
C VAL A 346 25.52 -35.41 -1.63
N HIS A 347 26.35 -34.93 -2.56
CA HIS A 347 27.16 -35.81 -3.41
C HIS A 347 28.21 -36.60 -2.64
N LEU A 348 28.84 -36.02 -1.62
CA LEU A 348 29.78 -36.73 -0.74
C LEU A 348 29.08 -37.88 0.01
N ARG A 349 27.92 -37.62 0.62
CA ARG A 349 27.13 -38.67 1.28
C ARG A 349 26.71 -39.79 0.31
N ARG A 350 26.46 -39.44 -0.96
CA ARG A 350 26.15 -40.43 -1.99
C ARG A 350 27.35 -41.31 -2.32
N ILE A 351 28.57 -40.76 -2.36
CA ILE A 351 29.79 -41.57 -2.52
C ILE A 351 29.93 -42.54 -1.34
N ASP A 352 29.74 -42.06 -0.10
CA ASP A 352 29.85 -42.93 1.08
C ASP A 352 28.84 -44.09 1.01
N SER A 353 27.58 -43.81 0.62
CA SER A 353 26.56 -44.84 0.39
C SER A 353 26.92 -45.82 -0.74
N ILE A 354 27.48 -45.34 -1.85
CA ILE A 354 27.93 -46.21 -2.95
C ILE A 354 29.10 -47.09 -2.50
N ASP A 355 30.01 -46.57 -1.68
CA ASP A 355 31.16 -47.32 -1.15
C ASP A 355 30.72 -48.41 -0.16
N GLU A 356 29.71 -48.14 0.68
CA GLU A 356 29.07 -49.15 1.54
C GLU A 356 28.37 -50.26 0.72
N GLU A 357 27.61 -49.88 -0.32
CA GLU A 357 26.94 -50.83 -1.23
C GLU A 357 27.95 -51.70 -1.99
N LEU A 358 29.02 -51.10 -2.52
CA LEU A 358 30.11 -51.82 -3.18
C LEU A 358 30.79 -52.80 -2.23
N GLY A 359 31.03 -52.40 -0.97
CA GLY A 359 31.56 -53.27 0.06
C GLY A 359 30.67 -54.50 0.33
N SER A 360 29.35 -54.28 0.44
CA SER A 360 28.37 -55.35 0.63
C SER A 360 28.30 -56.29 -0.57
N ILE A 361 28.22 -55.77 -1.80
CA ILE A 361 28.18 -56.57 -3.03
C ILE A 361 29.45 -57.40 -3.19
N THR A 362 30.61 -56.84 -2.84
CA THR A 362 31.89 -57.56 -2.90
C THR A 362 31.89 -58.75 -1.93
N GLN A 363 31.37 -58.57 -0.71
CA GLN A 363 31.22 -59.66 0.25
C GLN A 363 30.21 -60.72 -0.23
N GLN A 364 29.07 -60.32 -0.78
CA GLN A 364 28.06 -61.24 -1.33
C GLN A 364 28.60 -62.04 -2.52
N LEU A 365 29.36 -61.40 -3.42
CA LEU A 365 30.02 -62.08 -4.54
C LEU A 365 31.05 -63.11 -4.05
N ALA A 366 31.79 -62.81 -2.98
CA ALA A 366 32.72 -63.76 -2.38
C ALA A 366 31.98 -64.96 -1.74
N ALA A 367 30.88 -64.70 -1.02
CA ALA A 367 30.05 -65.73 -0.41
C ALA A 367 29.38 -66.64 -1.46
N LEU A 368 28.74 -66.07 -2.48
CA LEU A 368 28.09 -66.84 -3.55
C LEU A 368 29.07 -67.66 -4.39
N ARG A 369 30.29 -67.15 -4.62
CA ARG A 369 31.36 -67.92 -5.28
C ARG A 369 31.84 -69.10 -4.42
N ALA A 370 31.91 -68.94 -3.11
CA ALA A 370 32.22 -70.01 -2.18
C ALA A 370 31.07 -71.04 -2.10
N GLU A 371 29.83 -70.58 -2.02
CA GLU A 371 28.63 -71.42 -2.01
C GLU A 371 28.46 -72.23 -3.30
N ARG A 372 28.73 -71.62 -4.46
CA ARG A 372 28.82 -72.35 -5.75
C ARG A 372 29.84 -73.48 -5.68
N SER A 373 30.99 -73.26 -5.05
CA SER A 373 32.03 -74.28 -4.91
C SER A 373 31.65 -75.42 -3.96
N GLU A 374 30.80 -75.14 -2.96
CA GLU A 374 30.27 -76.13 -2.00
C GLU A 374 29.01 -76.85 -2.51
N ALA A 375 28.16 -76.18 -3.30
CA ALA A 375 26.94 -76.72 -3.91
C ALA A 375 27.23 -77.82 -4.95
N ALA A 376 28.45 -77.88 -5.49
CA ALA A 376 28.95 -79.01 -6.26
C ALA A 376 29.00 -80.34 -5.44
N GLY A 377 28.74 -80.30 -4.13
CA GLY A 377 28.91 -81.43 -3.20
C GLY A 377 27.68 -81.97 -2.45
N LYS A 378 26.56 -81.25 -2.24
CA LYS A 378 25.41 -81.77 -1.42
C LYS A 378 24.00 -81.25 -1.82
N SER A 379 23.03 -82.18 -1.71
CA SER A 379 21.55 -82.10 -1.87
C SER A 379 20.85 -80.86 -1.29
N ASN A 380 19.70 -80.33 -1.75
CA ASN A 380 18.99 -80.08 -3.03
C ASN A 380 17.63 -79.44 -2.68
N VAL A 381 17.15 -79.57 -1.43
CA VAL A 381 15.84 -79.05 -0.96
C VAL A 381 15.95 -77.74 -0.16
N ASN A 382 16.98 -77.58 0.69
CA ASN A 382 17.14 -76.37 1.51
C ASN A 382 17.48 -75.12 0.67
N SER A 383 18.31 -75.27 -0.37
CA SER A 383 18.67 -74.19 -1.30
C SER A 383 17.48 -73.69 -2.13
N LEU A 384 16.54 -74.59 -2.48
CA LEU A 384 15.29 -74.23 -3.15
C LEU A 384 14.36 -73.41 -2.24
N VAL A 385 14.24 -73.78 -0.97
CA VAL A 385 13.45 -73.03 0.02
C VAL A 385 14.01 -71.62 0.23
N GLU A 386 15.33 -71.49 0.30
CA GLU A 386 16.00 -70.18 0.42
C GLU A 386 15.84 -69.31 -0.83
N ALA A 387 15.93 -69.89 -2.03
CA ALA A 387 15.70 -69.16 -3.28
C ALA A 387 14.25 -68.65 -3.41
N VAL A 388 13.26 -69.48 -3.06
CA VAL A 388 11.84 -69.08 -3.04
C VAL A 388 11.56 -68.02 -1.98
N ALA A 389 12.15 -68.13 -0.79
CA ALA A 389 12.04 -67.12 0.26
C ALA A 389 12.63 -65.77 -0.20
N GLY A 390 13.82 -65.77 -0.80
CA GLY A 390 14.47 -64.57 -1.33
C GLY A 390 13.70 -63.89 -2.46
N LEU A 391 13.11 -64.66 -3.38
CA LEU A 391 12.25 -64.09 -4.44
C LEU A 391 10.94 -63.52 -3.88
N THR A 392 10.36 -64.17 -2.86
CA THR A 392 9.14 -63.66 -2.20
C THR A 392 9.41 -62.33 -1.49
N GLU A 393 10.54 -62.23 -0.80
CA GLU A 393 10.99 -60.99 -0.16
C GLU A 393 11.25 -59.87 -1.18
N ALA A 394 11.86 -60.21 -2.33
CA ALA A 394 12.06 -59.27 -3.43
C ALA A 394 10.73 -58.77 -4.03
N VAL A 395 9.72 -59.64 -4.19
CA VAL A 395 8.39 -59.23 -4.67
C VAL A 395 7.70 -58.28 -3.68
N ILE A 396 7.82 -58.54 -2.38
CA ILE A 396 7.23 -57.68 -1.34
C ILE A 396 7.93 -56.30 -1.30
N SER A 397 9.26 -56.27 -1.38
CA SER A 397 10.03 -55.02 -1.37
C SER A 397 9.78 -54.18 -2.63
N LEU A 398 9.70 -54.81 -3.81
CA LEU A 398 9.35 -54.13 -5.07
C LEU A 398 7.92 -53.55 -5.05
N ARG A 399 6.94 -54.28 -4.49
CA ARG A 399 5.58 -53.74 -4.31
C ARG A 399 5.54 -52.55 -3.36
N ARG A 400 6.29 -52.62 -2.26
CA ARG A 400 6.39 -51.51 -1.30
C ARG A 400 7.04 -50.28 -1.95
N ALA A 401 8.17 -50.47 -2.64
CA ALA A 401 8.85 -49.40 -3.36
C ALA A 401 7.94 -48.76 -4.42
N LYS A 402 7.21 -49.56 -5.20
CA LYS A 402 6.24 -49.05 -6.18
C LYS A 402 5.18 -48.16 -5.53
N GLY A 403 4.58 -48.61 -4.42
CA GLY A 403 3.54 -47.84 -3.72
C GLY A 403 4.06 -46.50 -3.15
N ILE A 404 5.30 -46.47 -2.66
CA ILE A 404 5.92 -45.23 -2.16
C ILE A 404 6.22 -44.28 -3.34
N GLU A 405 6.71 -44.80 -4.47
CA GLU A 405 7.02 -43.99 -5.66
C GLU A 405 5.75 -43.38 -6.32
N GLU A 406 4.65 -44.13 -6.36
CA GLU A 406 3.34 -43.63 -6.81
C GLU A 406 2.84 -42.48 -5.92
N GLU A 407 2.94 -42.64 -4.60
CA GLU A 407 2.58 -41.60 -3.64
C GLU A 407 3.49 -40.38 -3.76
N LEU A 408 4.80 -40.58 -3.90
CA LEU A 408 5.78 -39.52 -4.07
C LEU A 408 5.48 -38.69 -5.33
N THR A 409 5.21 -39.35 -6.47
CA THR A 409 4.83 -38.69 -7.72
C THR A 409 3.56 -37.85 -7.56
N ARG A 410 2.58 -38.36 -6.81
CA ARG A 410 1.33 -37.63 -6.51
C ARG A 410 1.58 -36.38 -5.65
N VAL A 411 2.39 -36.52 -4.59
CA VAL A 411 2.72 -35.41 -3.69
C VAL A 411 3.56 -34.35 -4.39
N GLU A 412 4.50 -34.75 -5.26
CA GLU A 412 5.31 -33.83 -6.08
C GLU A 412 4.44 -33.02 -7.06
N ALA A 413 3.48 -33.66 -7.74
CA ALA A 413 2.55 -32.96 -8.61
C ALA A 413 1.72 -31.91 -7.83
N LEU A 414 1.22 -32.28 -6.65
CA LEU A 414 0.48 -31.36 -5.77
C LEU A 414 1.38 -30.22 -5.26
N TYR A 415 2.65 -30.50 -4.96
CA TYR A 415 3.62 -29.49 -4.55
C TYR A 415 3.85 -28.45 -5.64
N VAL A 416 4.03 -28.87 -6.90
CA VAL A 416 4.18 -27.97 -8.06
C VAL A 416 2.93 -27.11 -8.26
N GLU A 417 1.74 -27.70 -8.17
CA GLU A 417 0.48 -26.94 -8.27
C GLU A 417 0.38 -25.84 -7.19
N ARG A 418 0.76 -26.18 -5.94
CA ARG A 418 0.76 -25.21 -4.83
C ARG A 418 1.81 -24.11 -4.99
N LEU A 419 2.97 -24.41 -5.57
CA LEU A 419 3.97 -23.39 -5.92
C LEU A 419 3.42 -22.42 -6.98
N HIS A 420 2.76 -22.92 -8.02
CA HIS A 420 2.12 -22.05 -9.02
C HIS A 420 1.02 -21.18 -8.41
N GLU A 421 0.18 -21.72 -7.52
CA GLU A 421 -0.83 -20.94 -6.81
C GLU A 421 -0.18 -19.84 -5.94
N ARG A 422 0.90 -20.17 -5.22
CA ARG A 422 1.67 -19.22 -4.41
C ARG A 422 2.23 -18.08 -5.25
N ASP A 423 2.89 -18.39 -6.36
CA ASP A 423 3.51 -17.40 -7.22
C ASP A 423 2.45 -16.47 -7.87
N SER A 424 1.30 -17.03 -8.28
CA SER A 424 0.18 -16.23 -8.80
C SER A 424 -0.39 -15.24 -7.78
N LEU A 425 -0.47 -15.64 -6.50
CA LEU A 425 -0.92 -14.77 -5.41
C LEU A 425 0.12 -13.70 -5.09
N GLN A 426 1.42 -14.03 -5.15
CA GLN A 426 2.49 -13.05 -4.96
C GLN A 426 2.49 -11.98 -6.05
N ILE A 427 2.27 -12.37 -7.31
CA ILE A 427 2.11 -11.42 -8.43
C ILE A 427 0.91 -10.50 -8.17
N ARG A 428 -0.25 -11.06 -7.83
CA ARG A 428 -1.46 -10.27 -7.54
C ARG A 428 -1.30 -9.33 -6.34
N LEU A 429 -0.55 -9.75 -5.31
CA LEU A 429 -0.21 -8.91 -4.17
C LEU A 429 0.70 -7.75 -4.59
N SER A 430 1.67 -8.03 -5.46
CA SER A 430 2.58 -7.03 -6.03
C SER A 430 1.83 -6.03 -6.93
N ASP A 431 0.87 -6.48 -7.72
CA ASP A 431 0.04 -5.62 -8.58
C ASP A 431 -0.83 -4.66 -7.74
N LEU A 432 -1.39 -5.14 -6.63
CA LEU A 432 -2.08 -4.29 -5.65
C LEU A 432 -1.17 -3.22 -5.03
N GLU A 433 0.14 -3.48 -4.99
CA GLU A 433 1.18 -2.55 -4.54
C GLU A 433 1.77 -1.69 -5.68
N GLY A 434 1.59 -2.10 -6.94
CA GLY A 434 2.32 -1.67 -8.13
C GLY A 434 2.02 -0.28 -8.68
N ASN A 435 0.98 0.41 -8.20
CA ASN A 435 0.67 1.79 -8.64
C ASN A 435 1.35 2.89 -7.80
N ARG A 436 2.25 2.53 -6.87
CA ARG A 436 2.97 3.51 -6.04
C ARG A 436 3.85 4.45 -6.86
N GLY A 437 4.56 3.97 -7.89
CA GLY A 437 5.57 4.77 -8.60
C GLY A 437 5.04 6.07 -9.23
N ALA A 438 3.96 6.00 -10.03
CA ALA A 438 3.36 7.18 -10.64
C ALA A 438 2.59 8.05 -9.63
N ALA A 439 1.83 7.42 -8.71
CA ALA A 439 1.09 8.12 -7.67
C ALA A 439 2.02 8.86 -6.68
N ASP A 440 3.21 8.32 -6.41
CA ASP A 440 4.21 8.94 -5.55
C ASP A 440 4.91 10.12 -6.23
N LEU A 441 5.09 10.08 -7.56
CA LEU A 441 5.61 11.21 -8.33
C LEU A 441 4.62 12.39 -8.34
N ASP A 442 3.34 12.12 -8.57
CA ASP A 442 2.32 13.18 -8.53
C ASP A 442 2.13 13.72 -7.11
N ALA A 443 2.14 12.86 -6.09
CA ALA A 443 2.15 13.30 -4.69
C ALA A 443 3.39 14.15 -4.36
N LEU A 444 4.58 13.79 -4.85
CA LEU A 444 5.79 14.59 -4.69
C LEU A 444 5.68 15.96 -5.36
N ARG A 445 5.14 16.04 -6.58
CA ARG A 445 4.91 17.30 -7.30
C ARG A 445 3.97 18.23 -6.54
N VAL A 446 2.86 17.70 -6.01
CA VAL A 446 1.91 18.48 -5.21
C VAL A 446 2.59 19.00 -3.94
N ARG A 447 3.34 18.16 -3.23
CA ARG A 447 4.06 18.58 -2.01
C ARG A 447 5.08 19.69 -2.25
N ASN A 448 5.88 19.57 -3.31
CA ASN A 448 6.85 20.60 -3.68
C ASN A 448 6.15 21.91 -4.08
N SER A 449 5.08 21.81 -4.87
CA SER A 449 4.29 22.98 -5.25
C SER A 449 3.64 23.66 -4.04
N LEU A 450 3.14 22.87 -3.09
CA LEU A 450 2.56 23.37 -1.85
C LEU A 450 3.61 24.09 -1.00
N ALA A 451 4.80 23.50 -0.84
CA ALA A 451 5.90 24.14 -0.11
C ALA A 451 6.28 25.51 -0.71
N GLU A 452 6.40 25.60 -2.04
CA GLU A 452 6.71 26.87 -2.72
C GLU A 452 5.60 27.91 -2.56
N ARG A 453 4.33 27.51 -2.66
CA ARG A 453 3.20 28.43 -2.42
C ARG A 453 3.12 28.88 -0.96
N ILE A 454 3.38 28.00 0.00
CA ILE A 454 3.44 28.39 1.42
C ILE A 454 4.52 29.46 1.64
N LYS A 455 5.71 29.29 1.06
CA LYS A 455 6.78 30.30 1.14
C LYS A 455 6.31 31.65 0.59
N HIS A 456 5.68 31.64 -0.58
CA HIS A 456 5.13 32.86 -1.18
C HIS A 456 4.13 33.56 -0.26
N TRP A 457 3.13 32.82 0.25
CA TRP A 457 2.10 33.40 1.12
C TRP A 457 2.64 33.86 2.48
N LEU A 458 3.68 33.22 3.03
CA LEU A 458 4.37 33.70 4.23
C LEU A 458 5.00 35.08 4.04
N VAL A 459 5.61 35.32 2.87
CA VAL A 459 6.20 36.61 2.49
C VAL A 459 5.12 37.67 2.30
N VAL A 460 4.03 37.34 1.61
CA VAL A 460 2.87 38.23 1.44
C VAL A 460 2.29 38.67 2.78
N LEU A 461 2.14 37.74 3.72
CA LEU A 461 1.62 37.99 5.08
C LEU A 461 2.62 38.69 6.03
N GLY A 462 3.84 39.00 5.56
CA GLY A 462 4.85 39.70 6.36
C GLY A 462 5.40 38.88 7.53
N THR A 463 5.53 37.56 7.36
CA THR A 463 5.90 36.66 8.46
C THR A 463 7.42 36.61 8.66
N SER A 464 7.97 37.48 9.52
CA SER A 464 9.42 37.59 9.74
C SER A 464 10.03 36.50 10.64
N ASN A 465 9.23 35.89 11.52
CA ASN A 465 9.71 35.02 12.59
C ASN A 465 9.64 33.52 12.26
N VAL A 466 9.54 33.18 10.98
CA VAL A 466 9.40 31.80 10.50
C VAL A 466 10.45 31.53 9.44
N ASP A 467 11.13 30.39 9.57
CA ASP A 467 12.09 29.94 8.58
C ASP A 467 11.38 29.60 7.26
N LEU A 468 11.88 30.16 6.16
CA LEU A 468 11.37 29.92 4.80
C LEU A 468 11.81 28.57 4.23
N GLN A 469 12.59 27.77 4.97
CA GLN A 469 12.81 26.35 4.70
C GLN A 469 11.54 25.54 5.00
N VAL A 470 10.56 25.65 4.12
CA VAL A 470 9.30 24.90 4.18
C VAL A 470 9.47 23.50 3.60
N GLN A 471 9.08 22.49 4.36
CA GLN A 471 9.00 21.10 3.91
C GLN A 471 7.59 20.56 4.14
N VAL A 472 7.13 19.72 3.21
CA VAL A 472 5.81 19.05 3.28
C VAL A 472 6.06 17.54 3.25
N ASP A 473 5.64 16.85 4.31
CA ASP A 473 5.81 15.39 4.44
C ASP A 473 4.78 14.60 3.60
N THR A 474 4.85 13.27 3.64
CA THR A 474 3.95 12.37 2.89
C THR A 474 2.47 12.48 3.29
N ASP A 475 2.20 13.09 4.44
CA ASP A 475 0.88 13.30 5.01
C ASP A 475 0.42 14.76 4.94
N PHE A 476 1.10 15.56 4.13
CA PHE A 476 0.86 17.00 3.96
C PHE A 476 1.11 17.81 5.25
N GLY A 477 1.77 17.22 6.25
CA GLY A 477 2.26 17.92 7.42
C GLY A 477 3.36 18.89 7.02
N VAL A 478 3.28 20.12 7.52
CA VAL A 478 4.21 21.19 7.15
C VAL A 478 5.19 21.47 8.29
N THR A 479 6.47 21.56 7.96
CA THR A 479 7.52 21.99 8.87
C THR A 479 8.28 23.20 8.32
N PHE A 480 8.79 24.03 9.22
CA PHE A 480 9.49 25.29 8.95
C PHE A 480 10.85 25.25 9.65
N GLY A 481 11.95 25.09 8.89
CA GLY A 481 13.28 24.91 9.49
C GLY A 481 13.34 23.71 10.46
N GLY A 482 12.59 22.65 10.16
CA GLY A 482 12.44 21.46 11.02
C GLY A 482 11.43 21.58 12.16
N GLN A 483 10.83 22.76 12.40
CA GLN A 483 9.83 22.96 13.45
C GLN A 483 8.40 22.69 12.95
N ARG A 484 7.58 22.05 13.80
CA ARG A 484 6.15 21.82 13.54
C ARG A 484 5.32 23.06 13.90
N ILE A 485 4.15 23.18 13.28
CA ILE A 485 3.19 24.30 13.47
C ILE A 485 2.82 24.52 14.94
N SER A 486 2.69 23.46 15.73
CA SER A 486 2.33 23.51 17.15
C SER A 486 3.33 24.28 18.04
N LYS A 487 4.51 24.65 17.51
CA LYS A 487 5.50 25.49 18.20
C LYS A 487 5.21 26.99 18.05
N PHE A 488 4.46 27.42 17.05
CA PHE A 488 4.09 28.81 16.87
C PHE A 488 2.88 29.20 17.73
N ARG A 489 2.82 30.47 18.16
CA ARG A 489 1.71 31.02 18.95
C ARG A 489 1.35 32.42 18.48
N GLY A 490 0.15 32.88 18.85
CA GLY A 490 -0.34 34.23 18.57
C GLY A 490 -0.37 34.53 17.08
N SER A 491 0.05 35.75 16.71
CA SER A 491 0.01 36.24 15.33
C SER A 491 0.85 35.44 14.34
N THR A 492 1.98 34.88 14.77
CA THR A 492 2.80 34.01 13.90
C THR A 492 2.04 32.75 13.51
N LEU A 493 1.32 32.13 14.44
CA LEU A 493 0.50 30.95 14.15
C LEU A 493 -0.62 31.29 13.16
N THR A 494 -1.33 32.41 13.38
CA THR A 494 -2.39 32.89 12.47
C THR A 494 -1.86 33.07 11.04
N ARG A 495 -0.69 33.71 10.87
CA ARG A 495 -0.06 33.89 9.55
C ARG A 495 0.38 32.56 8.92
N VAL A 496 0.92 31.62 9.70
CA VAL A 496 1.31 30.28 9.21
C VAL A 496 0.09 29.47 8.76
N VAL A 497 -1.01 29.49 9.52
CA VAL A 497 -2.23 28.78 9.12
C VAL A 497 -2.83 29.38 7.86
N LEU A 498 -2.90 30.72 7.76
CA LEU A 498 -3.35 31.40 6.55
C LEU A 498 -2.47 31.04 5.35
N SER A 499 -1.14 31.03 5.48
CA SER A 499 -0.26 30.70 4.37
C SER A 499 -0.45 29.26 3.88
N ILE A 500 -0.67 28.30 4.78
CA ILE A 500 -0.94 26.90 4.44
C ILE A 500 -2.28 26.77 3.70
N ARG A 501 -3.35 27.36 4.25
CA ARG A 501 -4.69 27.29 3.64
C ARG A 501 -4.73 27.96 2.28
N THR A 502 -4.15 29.14 2.18
CA THR A 502 -4.17 29.90 0.95
C THR A 502 -3.27 29.27 -0.10
N ALA A 503 -2.14 28.67 0.28
CA ALA A 503 -1.33 27.87 -0.64
C ALA A 503 -2.09 26.66 -1.19
N ALA A 504 -2.84 25.95 -0.35
CA ALA A 504 -3.68 24.84 -0.80
C ALA A 504 -4.77 25.34 -1.76
N PHE A 505 -5.48 26.41 -1.40
CA PHE A 505 -6.50 27.03 -2.24
C PHE A 505 -5.93 27.54 -3.59
N ASP A 506 -4.79 28.22 -3.58
CA ASP A 506 -4.07 28.72 -4.77
C ASP A 506 -3.77 27.59 -5.75
N LEU A 507 -3.25 26.46 -5.27
CA LEU A 507 -3.02 25.29 -6.13
C LEU A 507 -4.33 24.67 -6.66
N LEU A 508 -5.37 24.60 -5.83
CA LEU A 508 -6.67 24.06 -6.25
C LEU A 508 -7.37 25.00 -7.24
N ALA A 509 -7.22 26.32 -7.10
CA ALA A 509 -7.73 27.34 -8.00
C ALA A 509 -7.13 27.21 -9.41
N ARG A 510 -5.83 26.90 -9.50
CA ARG A 510 -5.13 26.65 -10.78
C ARG A 510 -5.54 25.35 -11.46
N LYS A 511 -6.06 24.37 -10.72
CA LYS A 511 -6.47 23.08 -11.28
C LYS A 511 -7.77 23.25 -12.04
N ALA A 512 -7.83 22.78 -13.29
CA ALA A 512 -9.07 22.70 -14.04
C ALA A 512 -10.05 21.71 -13.37
N GLY A 513 -11.34 22.06 -13.33
CA GLY A 513 -12.36 21.21 -12.73
C GLY A 513 -13.46 21.97 -12.00
N ARG A 514 -14.32 21.21 -11.29
CA ARG A 514 -15.56 21.68 -10.65
C ARG A 514 -15.43 21.97 -9.16
N LEU A 515 -14.23 21.85 -8.60
CA LEU A 515 -13.94 22.09 -7.19
C LEU A 515 -14.52 23.44 -6.69
N PRO A 516 -14.74 23.59 -5.38
CA PRO A 516 -15.05 24.88 -4.79
C PRO A 516 -14.04 25.95 -5.24
N ARG A 517 -14.54 27.02 -5.85
CA ARG A 517 -13.77 28.18 -6.30
C ARG A 517 -13.88 29.33 -5.31
N PHE A 518 -14.03 29.03 -4.02
CA PHE A 518 -14.13 30.05 -2.98
C PHE A 518 -13.22 29.75 -1.79
N LEU A 519 -12.76 30.82 -1.15
CA LEU A 519 -12.09 30.79 0.14
C LEU A 519 -12.87 31.70 1.09
N ILE A 520 -13.30 31.15 2.23
CA ILE A 520 -14.10 31.82 3.24
C ILE A 520 -13.26 32.00 4.51
N LEU A 521 -13.05 33.24 4.91
CA LEU A 521 -12.25 33.63 6.07
C LEU A 521 -13.18 34.33 7.06
N ASP A 522 -13.71 33.59 8.04
CA ASP A 522 -14.39 34.23 9.16
C ASP A 522 -13.31 34.74 10.11
N THR A 523 -13.07 36.05 10.18
CA THR A 523 -11.90 36.58 10.90
C THR A 523 -12.20 36.86 12.38
N PRO A 524 -11.63 36.09 13.31
CA PRO A 524 -11.26 36.58 14.63
C PRO A 524 -9.82 37.03 14.63
N ARG A 525 -9.40 37.65 15.72
CA ARG A 525 -7.99 38.00 15.94
C ARG A 525 -7.50 39.05 14.95
N GLN A 526 -8.36 40.03 14.68
CA GLN A 526 -8.04 41.27 13.99
C GLN A 526 -6.95 42.12 14.67
N GLN A 527 -6.42 41.67 15.81
CA GLN A 527 -5.26 42.27 16.49
C GLN A 527 -3.93 41.58 16.12
N ASP A 528 -3.97 40.44 15.43
CA ASP A 528 -2.78 39.63 15.16
C ASP A 528 -2.06 40.03 13.86
N ILE A 529 -2.77 40.61 12.89
CA ILE A 529 -2.22 41.02 11.59
C ILE A 529 -2.34 42.53 11.45
N SER A 530 -1.25 43.19 11.03
CA SER A 530 -1.27 44.63 10.80
C SER A 530 -2.22 44.99 9.65
N ARG A 531 -2.74 46.22 9.65
CA ARG A 531 -3.62 46.69 8.57
C ARG A 531 -2.93 46.61 7.20
N GLU A 532 -1.64 46.90 7.15
CA GLU A 532 -0.83 46.87 5.92
C GLU A 532 -0.62 45.45 5.40
N ASP A 533 -0.26 44.50 6.27
CA ASP A 533 -0.09 43.09 5.89
C ASP A 533 -1.42 42.48 5.42
N LEU A 534 -2.52 42.80 6.10
CA LEU A 534 -3.85 42.33 5.71
C LEU A 534 -4.26 42.91 4.37
N ALA A 535 -4.03 44.20 4.13
CA ALA A 535 -4.34 44.84 2.84
C ALA A 535 -3.53 44.20 1.71
N ARG A 536 -2.23 43.95 1.91
CA ARG A 536 -1.37 43.25 0.94
C ARG A 536 -1.88 41.84 0.65
N TYR A 537 -2.26 41.11 1.69
CA TYR A 537 -2.80 39.76 1.57
C TYR A 537 -4.12 39.71 0.79
N ILE A 538 -5.07 40.62 1.09
CA ILE A 538 -6.34 40.71 0.35
C ILE A 538 -6.11 41.13 -1.10
N ALA A 539 -5.17 42.04 -1.38
CA ALA A 539 -4.83 42.43 -2.75
C ALA A 539 -4.27 41.26 -3.57
N GLU A 540 -3.35 40.47 -3.01
CA GLU A 540 -2.84 39.25 -3.67
C GLU A 540 -3.94 38.20 -3.89
N LEU A 541 -4.84 38.03 -2.90
CA LEU A 541 -6.01 37.16 -3.03
C LEU A 541 -6.98 37.63 -4.13
N GLN A 542 -7.16 38.94 -4.30
CA GLN A 542 -7.99 39.50 -5.37
C GLN A 542 -7.37 39.21 -6.75
N MET A 543 -6.04 39.32 -6.88
CA MET A 543 -5.34 38.99 -8.12
C MET A 543 -5.50 37.50 -8.45
N LEU A 544 -5.31 36.62 -7.47
CA LEU A 544 -5.55 35.17 -7.61
C LEU A 544 -7.01 34.88 -8.02
N ALA A 545 -7.97 35.54 -7.37
CA ALA A 545 -9.39 35.42 -7.68
C ALA A 545 -9.73 35.86 -9.10
N GLY A 546 -9.12 36.95 -9.58
CA GLY A 546 -9.28 37.43 -10.96
C GLY A 546 -8.65 36.52 -12.01
N GLU A 547 -7.47 35.97 -11.76
CA GLU A 547 -6.75 35.09 -12.70
C GLU A 547 -7.45 33.72 -12.86
N TRP A 548 -8.00 33.17 -11.77
CA TRP A 548 -8.52 31.80 -11.73
C TRP A 548 -10.04 31.72 -11.46
N GLU A 549 -10.78 32.79 -11.77
CA GLU A 549 -12.25 32.90 -11.60
C GLU A 549 -12.76 32.40 -10.24
N SER A 550 -12.01 32.75 -9.19
CA SER A 550 -12.27 32.31 -7.83
C SER A 550 -12.82 33.45 -6.98
N GLN A 551 -13.35 33.13 -5.80
CA GLN A 551 -14.03 34.05 -4.90
C GLN A 551 -13.38 34.03 -3.52
N VAL A 552 -13.32 35.19 -2.87
CA VAL A 552 -12.82 35.33 -1.51
C VAL A 552 -13.90 36.03 -0.70
N VAL A 553 -14.37 35.38 0.34
CA VAL A 553 -15.36 35.92 1.26
C VAL A 553 -14.69 36.09 2.60
N TYR A 554 -14.70 37.30 3.16
CA TYR A 554 -14.12 37.50 4.48
C TYR A 554 -14.88 38.51 5.31
N SER A 555 -14.95 38.26 6.62
CA SER A 555 -15.48 39.20 7.60
C SER A 555 -14.34 40.07 8.15
N THR A 556 -14.60 41.33 8.52
CA THR A 556 -13.62 42.20 9.19
C THR A 556 -14.30 43.37 9.90
N THR A 557 -13.63 43.94 10.91
CA THR A 557 -14.08 45.20 11.56
C THR A 557 -13.07 46.33 11.49
N ASN A 558 -11.77 46.02 11.36
CA ASN A 558 -10.67 46.99 11.51
C ASN A 558 -10.07 47.46 10.19
N HIS A 559 -10.31 46.73 9.09
CA HIS A 559 -9.81 47.08 7.77
C HIS A 559 -10.96 47.07 6.78
N ARG A 560 -11.29 48.24 6.24
CA ARG A 560 -12.18 48.38 5.09
C ARG A 560 -11.33 48.35 3.84
N TYR A 561 -11.63 47.43 2.93
CA TYR A 561 -10.90 47.26 1.68
C TYR A 561 -11.58 48.09 0.60
N ASP A 562 -10.78 48.65 -0.31
CA ASP A 562 -11.29 49.46 -1.41
C ASP A 562 -11.79 48.52 -2.52
N LEU A 563 -13.11 48.43 -2.68
CA LEU A 563 -13.76 47.53 -3.62
C LEU A 563 -13.30 47.80 -5.07
N GLY A 564 -12.85 46.74 -5.75
CA GLY A 564 -12.62 46.76 -7.19
C GLY A 564 -13.91 46.52 -8.00
N GLU A 565 -13.75 46.50 -9.32
CA GLU A 565 -14.85 46.15 -10.23
C GLU A 565 -15.26 44.67 -10.02
N GLY A 566 -16.56 44.45 -9.84
CA GLY A 566 -17.13 43.12 -9.56
C GLY A 566 -17.08 42.68 -8.09
N ASP A 567 -16.40 43.42 -7.21
CA ASP A 567 -16.39 43.15 -5.78
C ASP A 567 -17.68 43.61 -5.09
N LYS A 568 -17.98 43.03 -3.92
CA LYS A 568 -19.17 43.37 -3.12
C LYS A 568 -18.80 43.60 -1.67
N GLU A 569 -19.45 44.59 -1.07
CA GLU A 569 -19.45 44.79 0.37
C GLU A 569 -20.86 44.54 0.91
N TRP A 570 -20.95 43.71 1.94
CA TRP A 570 -22.17 43.51 2.71
C TRP A 570 -22.09 44.39 3.94
N GLN A 571 -23.11 45.25 4.10
CA GLN A 571 -23.27 46.13 5.25
C GLN A 571 -24.53 45.74 6.02
N PRO A 572 -24.52 45.85 7.35
CA PRO A 572 -25.73 45.67 8.13
C PRO A 572 -26.74 46.78 7.80
N ARG A 573 -28.04 46.45 7.81
CA ARG A 573 -29.13 47.37 7.42
C ARG A 573 -30.30 47.38 8.38
N PHE A 574 -30.43 46.36 9.21
CA PHE A 574 -31.53 46.26 10.16
C PHE A 574 -31.20 47.04 11.42
N PRO A 575 -32.14 47.79 12.01
CA PRO A 575 -31.88 48.51 13.25
C PRO A 575 -31.63 47.53 14.40
N GLY A 576 -30.53 47.72 15.13
CA GLY A 576 -30.22 47.04 16.39
C GLY A 576 -30.09 48.02 17.55
N GLU A 577 -29.92 47.52 18.79
CA GLU A 577 -29.88 48.37 19.99
C GLU A 577 -28.72 49.38 19.98
N ASN A 578 -27.55 48.98 19.51
CA ASN A 578 -26.31 49.78 19.56
C ASN A 578 -25.75 50.15 18.18
N HIS A 579 -26.06 49.36 17.16
CA HIS A 579 -25.62 49.51 15.79
C HIS A 579 -26.50 48.66 14.88
N ASP A 580 -26.43 48.91 13.57
CA ASP A 580 -27.15 48.12 12.60
C ASP A 580 -26.70 46.65 12.63
N MET A 581 -27.64 45.76 12.32
CA MET A 581 -27.52 44.31 12.32
C MET A 581 -27.69 43.77 10.90
N PHE A 582 -27.08 42.63 10.64
CA PHE A 582 -27.27 41.88 9.39
C PHE A 582 -28.58 41.09 9.36
N LEU A 583 -29.15 40.81 10.53
CA LEU A 583 -30.40 40.10 10.72
C LEU A 583 -31.34 40.98 11.52
N GLY A 584 -32.60 41.04 11.11
CA GLY A 584 -33.62 41.79 11.82
C GLY A 584 -35.02 41.34 11.43
N LEU A 585 -36.04 41.91 12.09
CA LEU A 585 -37.43 41.62 11.77
C LEU A 585 -37.73 42.00 10.32
N ASP A 586 -38.36 41.08 9.60
CA ASP A 586 -38.91 41.37 8.27
C ASP A 586 -40.05 42.38 8.45
N VAL A 587 -39.79 43.65 8.14
CA VAL A 587 -40.81 44.70 8.13
C VAL A 587 -41.44 44.71 6.74
N ASN A 588 -42.13 43.63 6.38
CA ASN A 588 -42.94 43.55 5.16
C ASN A 588 -44.35 43.04 5.48
#